data_AF-A0A956CJE5-F1
#
_entry.id   AF-A0A956CJE5-F1
#
_cell.length_a   1.000
_cell.length_b   1.000
_cell.length_c   1.000
_cell.angle_alpha   90.00
_cell.angle_beta   90.00
_cell.angle_gamma   90.00
#
_symmetry.space_group_name_H-M   'P 1'
#
loop_
_entity.id
_entity.type
_entity.pdbx_description
1 polymer ?
#
loop_
_entity_poly.entity_id
_entity_poly.type
_entity_poly.pdbx_seq_one_letter_code
_entity_poly.pdbx_strand_id
1 'polypeptide(L)'
;MKGVHARLLVALVVLASLGAARTAAAQRGFQHVVREGETLASIAQQYYGDPKREEILVAENGLIVQGGATIASGMRLVIPWVEYHRVEPGETWTTLAERFYGDPRRAFLLIDANHGSARTQPSVGGELLVPYPLRFVAGQNDTAKHIVQTFYDGSKAALKTLTRFNGSRLSKIQRGQIILVPLLDLALSEEGKHRVEATLGQELEGGEVRALQEWADQEIPKLGTYQKEGKFAECVTLANRLMGTQKLAATQIVTIQRALGHAYVALGRPDLAAESFREALRLQPDMSLGPRETSPTVLRAYEAGKQMLAKEAAILDAAEPVEEPSAD
;
A
#
# COMPACT_ATOMS: atom_id res chain seq x y z
N MET A 1 63.29 28.28 -20.62
CA MET A 1 63.01 29.65 -20.11
C MET A 1 61.50 29.76 -19.98
N LYS A 2 60.98 29.56 -18.76
CA LYS A 2 60.37 30.59 -17.89
C LYS A 2 59.02 31.14 -18.43
N GLY A 3 57.95 30.79 -17.71
CA GLY A 3 56.63 31.39 -17.79
C GLY A 3 55.67 30.70 -16.82
N VAL A 4 55.75 31.09 -15.54
CA VAL A 4 54.92 30.60 -14.42
C VAL A 4 53.79 31.62 -14.16
N HIS A 5 52.72 31.13 -13.52
CA HIS A 5 51.51 31.80 -12.95
C HIS A 5 50.29 31.70 -13.88
N ALA A 6 49.12 31.19 -13.49
CA ALA A 6 48.44 31.15 -12.19
C ALA A 6 47.50 29.91 -12.13
N ARG A 7 47.59 29.06 -11.11
CA ARG A 7 46.73 29.03 -9.90
C ARG A 7 45.21 28.91 -10.17
N LEU A 8 44.71 27.75 -9.74
CA LEU A 8 43.46 27.52 -9.02
C LEU A 8 42.15 27.51 -9.82
N LEU A 9 41.69 26.31 -10.18
CA LEU A 9 40.32 25.89 -9.85
C LEU A 9 40.25 24.37 -9.81
N VAL A 10 40.36 23.84 -8.59
CA VAL A 10 39.81 22.55 -8.22
C VAL A 10 38.29 22.70 -8.34
N ALA A 11 37.74 22.30 -9.48
CA ALA A 11 36.30 22.17 -9.67
C ALA A 11 35.98 20.67 -9.70
N LEU A 12 35.64 20.21 -8.52
CA LEU A 12 34.88 19.02 -8.17
C LEU A 12 33.91 18.59 -9.28
N VAL A 13 34.30 17.59 -10.09
CA VAL A 13 33.34 16.77 -10.84
C VAL A 13 33.28 15.41 -10.16
N VAL A 14 32.75 15.41 -8.94
CA VAL A 14 32.04 14.25 -8.40
C VAL A 14 30.68 14.30 -9.09
N LEU A 15 30.62 13.85 -10.34
CA LEU A 15 29.35 13.72 -11.02
C LEU A 15 28.59 12.60 -10.31
N ALA A 16 27.47 13.00 -9.72
CA ALA A 16 26.68 12.25 -8.78
C ALA A 16 26.20 10.92 -9.36
N SER A 17 26.91 9.84 -9.04
CA SER A 17 26.29 8.53 -8.87
C SER A 17 25.55 8.51 -7.52
N LEU A 18 24.57 9.39 -7.34
CA LEU A 18 23.46 9.16 -6.42
C LEU A 18 22.37 8.35 -7.15
N GLY A 19 22.80 7.25 -7.79
CA GLY A 19 21.90 6.17 -8.12
C GLY A 19 21.53 5.54 -6.79
N ALA A 20 20.32 5.81 -6.35
CA ALA A 20 19.79 5.45 -5.05
C ALA A 20 20.20 4.03 -4.65
N ALA A 21 21.17 3.94 -3.74
CA ALA A 21 21.10 2.94 -2.70
C ALA A 21 19.84 3.30 -1.91
N ARG A 22 18.67 2.92 -2.44
CA ARG A 22 17.51 2.61 -1.62
C ARG A 22 18.03 1.50 -0.72
N THR A 23 18.59 1.89 0.42
CA THR A 23 18.89 0.98 1.50
C THR A 23 17.65 0.14 1.61
N ALA A 24 17.79 -1.18 1.41
CA ALA A 24 16.78 -2.10 1.83
C ALA A 24 16.46 -1.69 3.27
N ALA A 25 15.33 -1.01 3.45
CA ALA A 25 14.80 -0.70 4.75
C ALA A 25 14.31 -2.05 5.24
N ALA A 26 15.26 -2.90 5.63
CA ALA A 26 14.99 -3.99 6.53
C ALA A 26 14.19 -3.34 7.66
N GLN A 27 12.94 -3.76 7.82
CA GLN A 27 12.04 -3.34 8.90
C GLN A 27 12.86 -3.19 10.18
N ARG A 28 13.33 -1.98 10.46
CA ARG A 28 13.92 -1.67 11.76
C ARG A 28 12.71 -1.46 12.63
N GLY A 29 12.09 -2.57 13.02
CA GLY A 29 10.96 -2.60 13.91
C GLY A 29 11.28 -1.74 15.12
N PHE A 30 10.31 -0.92 15.52
CA PHE A 30 10.42 -0.09 16.69
C PHE A 30 10.83 -0.94 17.89
N GLN A 31 11.82 -0.48 18.64
CA GLN A 31 12.35 -1.16 19.81
C GLN A 31 11.88 -0.44 21.07
N HIS A 32 11.09 -1.14 21.88
CA HIS A 32 10.73 -0.71 23.22
C HIS A 32 11.80 -1.13 24.22
N VAL A 33 12.25 -0.21 25.07
CA VAL A 33 13.13 -0.54 26.20
C VAL A 33 12.27 -0.80 27.42
N VAL A 34 12.31 -2.03 27.92
CA VAL A 34 11.55 -2.46 29.10
C VAL A 34 11.93 -1.61 30.30
N ARG A 35 10.93 -1.05 30.97
CA ARG A 35 11.07 -0.24 32.19
C ARG A 35 10.84 -1.09 33.43
N GLU A 36 11.24 -0.55 34.58
CA GLU A 36 10.98 -1.20 35.87
C GLU A 36 9.48 -1.41 36.10
N GLY A 37 9.09 -2.64 36.46
CA GLY A 37 7.70 -3.02 36.72
C GLY A 37 6.86 -3.35 35.48
N GLU A 38 7.38 -3.19 34.27
CA GLU A 38 6.66 -3.61 33.06
C GLU A 38 6.61 -5.14 32.90
N THR A 39 5.49 -5.63 32.39
CA THR A 39 5.27 -7.02 31.98
C THR A 39 4.98 -7.06 30.48
N LEU A 40 5.09 -8.23 29.85
CA LEU A 40 4.74 -8.38 28.44
C LEU A 40 3.26 -8.05 28.20
N ALA A 41 2.35 -8.52 29.06
CA ALA A 41 0.93 -8.15 29.05
C ALA A 41 0.71 -6.63 29.13
N SER A 42 1.40 -5.91 30.02
CA SER A 42 1.22 -4.45 30.13
C SER A 42 1.78 -3.71 28.91
N ILE A 43 2.90 -4.18 28.35
CA ILE A 43 3.47 -3.63 27.11
C ILE A 43 2.52 -3.91 25.93
N ALA A 44 1.97 -5.12 25.83
CA ALA A 44 1.00 -5.49 24.80
C ALA A 44 -0.30 -4.66 24.92
N GLN A 45 -0.81 -4.46 26.15
CA GLN A 45 -1.94 -3.57 26.41
C GLN A 45 -1.65 -2.15 25.92
N GLN A 46 -0.44 -1.64 26.15
CA GLN A 46 -0.04 -0.30 25.75
C GLN A 46 0.04 -0.15 24.22
N TYR A 47 0.71 -1.09 23.53
CA TYR A 47 0.93 -0.97 22.07
C TYR A 47 -0.24 -1.46 21.23
N TYR A 48 -1.01 -2.45 21.70
CA TYR A 48 -2.05 -3.10 20.90
C TYR A 48 -3.45 -2.95 21.49
N GLY A 49 -3.58 -2.41 22.71
CA GLY A 49 -4.88 -2.31 23.38
C GLY A 49 -5.40 -3.64 23.95
N ASP A 50 -4.66 -4.74 23.79
CA ASP A 50 -5.04 -6.07 24.24
C ASP A 50 -3.85 -6.79 24.91
N PRO A 51 -3.93 -7.11 26.22
CA PRO A 51 -2.84 -7.76 26.93
C PRO A 51 -2.56 -9.18 26.42
N LYS A 52 -3.55 -9.84 25.79
CA LYS A 52 -3.37 -11.19 25.21
C LYS A 52 -2.43 -11.20 24.01
N ARG A 53 -2.13 -10.04 23.43
CA ARG A 53 -1.14 -9.89 22.35
C ARG A 53 0.30 -10.06 22.85
N GLU A 54 0.52 -10.32 24.14
CA GLU A 54 1.85 -10.64 24.68
C GLU A 54 2.51 -11.84 23.99
N GLU A 55 1.74 -12.82 23.52
CA GLU A 55 2.25 -13.98 22.78
C GLU A 55 2.98 -13.58 21.49
N ILE A 56 2.59 -12.46 20.87
CA ILE A 56 3.26 -11.90 19.68
C ILE A 56 4.63 -11.35 20.08
N LEU A 57 4.72 -10.65 21.21
CA LEU A 57 5.98 -10.12 21.72
C LEU A 57 6.93 -11.26 22.12
N VAL A 58 6.39 -12.31 22.74
CA VAL A 58 7.12 -13.53 23.10
C VAL A 58 7.72 -14.19 21.85
N ALA A 59 6.91 -14.36 20.80
CA ALA A 59 7.34 -15.00 19.56
C ALA A 59 8.38 -14.15 18.81
N GLU A 60 8.10 -12.86 18.56
CA GLU A 60 8.99 -11.99 17.77
C GLU A 60 10.36 -11.79 18.45
N ASN A 61 10.38 -11.77 19.79
CA ASN A 61 11.61 -11.59 20.56
C ASN A 61 12.26 -12.90 21.02
N GLY A 62 11.73 -14.06 20.61
CA GLY A 62 12.32 -15.38 20.88
C GLY A 62 12.37 -15.76 22.36
N LEU A 63 11.46 -15.23 23.19
CA LEU A 63 11.53 -15.35 24.66
C LEU A 63 11.24 -16.77 25.17
N ILE A 64 10.64 -17.64 24.34
CA ILE A 64 10.35 -19.04 24.66
C ILE A 64 11.64 -19.87 24.77
N VAL A 65 12.70 -19.49 24.03
CA VAL A 65 13.94 -20.28 23.95
C VAL A 65 14.77 -20.20 25.24
N GLN A 66 14.52 -19.20 26.10
CA GLN A 66 15.33 -18.91 27.29
C GLN A 66 14.74 -19.41 28.63
N GLY A 67 13.67 -20.21 28.62
CA GLY A 67 13.22 -20.93 29.83
C GLY A 67 12.12 -20.25 30.67
N GLY A 68 11.41 -19.26 30.11
CA GLY A 68 10.27 -18.61 30.76
C GLY A 68 10.30 -17.11 30.52
N ALA A 69 9.13 -16.52 30.26
CA ALA A 69 8.92 -15.16 29.74
C ALA A 69 9.22 -14.02 30.74
N THR A 70 10.29 -14.12 31.52
CA THR A 70 10.69 -13.04 32.43
C THR A 70 11.52 -12.02 31.66
N ILE A 71 10.91 -10.87 31.35
CA ILE A 71 11.62 -9.71 30.82
C ILE A 71 12.33 -8.97 31.94
N ALA A 72 13.51 -8.40 31.63
CA ALA A 72 14.29 -7.59 32.57
C ALA A 72 14.25 -6.11 32.18
N SER A 73 14.31 -5.22 33.16
CA SER A 73 14.50 -3.79 32.91
C SER A 73 15.74 -3.54 32.06
N GLY A 74 15.63 -2.65 31.07
CA GLY A 74 16.66 -2.36 30.07
C GLY A 74 16.69 -3.31 28.87
N MET A 75 15.92 -4.41 28.89
CA MET A 75 15.78 -5.30 27.74
C MET A 75 15.14 -4.56 26.57
N ARG A 76 15.61 -4.79 25.34
CA ARG A 76 15.01 -4.22 24.12
C ARG A 76 14.10 -5.25 23.47
N LEU A 77 12.83 -4.89 23.33
CA LEU A 77 11.83 -5.70 22.66
C LEU A 77 11.46 -5.04 21.33
N VAL A 78 11.50 -5.80 20.26
CA VAL A 78 10.87 -5.44 18.99
C VAL A 78 9.36 -5.47 19.19
N ILE A 79 8.70 -4.37 18.84
CA ILE A 79 7.25 -4.28 18.79
C ILE A 79 6.85 -4.41 17.32
N PRO A 80 6.26 -5.53 16.89
CA PRO A 80 5.76 -5.68 15.52
C PRO A 80 4.42 -4.97 15.30
N TRP A 81 4.17 -4.46 14.09
CA TRP A 81 2.85 -3.98 13.65
C TRP A 81 2.69 -4.17 12.14
N VAL A 82 1.45 -4.08 11.67
CA VAL A 82 1.15 -4.09 10.22
C VAL A 82 1.68 -2.84 9.54
N GLU A 83 2.13 -2.98 8.30
CA GLU A 83 2.63 -1.85 7.51
C GLU A 83 1.56 -1.40 6.50
N TYR A 84 1.55 -0.11 6.16
CA TYR A 84 0.73 0.43 5.10
C TYR A 84 1.64 0.92 3.97
N HIS A 85 1.44 0.39 2.77
CA HIS A 85 2.26 0.69 1.61
C HIS A 85 1.45 1.41 0.54
N ARG A 86 1.90 2.60 0.15
CA ARG A 86 1.31 3.33 -0.97
C ARG A 86 1.89 2.83 -2.30
N VAL A 87 1.01 2.35 -3.17
CA VAL A 87 1.38 1.74 -4.45
C VAL A 87 2.03 2.77 -5.38
N GLU A 88 3.26 2.48 -5.79
CA GLU A 88 4.02 3.24 -6.79
C GLU A 88 3.70 2.74 -8.22
N PRO A 89 3.90 3.59 -9.26
CA PRO A 89 3.77 3.16 -10.64
C PRO A 89 4.63 1.93 -10.97
N GLY A 90 4.03 0.93 -11.63
CA GLY A 90 4.71 -0.29 -12.06
C GLY A 90 4.80 -1.41 -11.01
N GLU A 91 4.36 -1.16 -9.77
CA GLU A 91 4.29 -2.22 -8.76
C GLU A 91 3.17 -3.22 -9.07
N THR A 92 3.48 -4.50 -8.89
CA THR A 92 2.54 -5.62 -9.05
C THR A 92 2.39 -6.38 -7.74
N TRP A 93 1.33 -7.17 -7.59
CA TRP A 93 1.17 -8.00 -6.38
C TRP A 93 2.36 -8.93 -6.14
N THR A 94 2.98 -9.44 -7.20
CA THR A 94 4.12 -10.34 -7.11
C THR A 94 5.40 -9.62 -6.73
N THR A 95 5.66 -8.42 -7.27
CA THR A 95 6.84 -7.62 -6.88
C THR A 95 6.73 -7.14 -5.44
N LEU A 96 5.52 -6.76 -4.98
CA LEU A 96 5.27 -6.39 -3.60
C LEU A 96 5.43 -7.59 -2.65
N ALA A 97 4.93 -8.77 -3.02
CA ALA A 97 5.10 -9.98 -2.22
C ALA A 97 6.56 -10.44 -2.14
N GLU A 98 7.32 -10.31 -3.22
CA GLU A 98 8.76 -10.54 -3.20
C GLU A 98 9.45 -9.56 -2.24
N ARG A 99 9.11 -8.27 -2.32
CA ARG A 99 9.66 -7.22 -1.47
C ARG A 99 9.38 -7.45 0.02
N PHE A 100 8.12 -7.69 0.38
CA PHE A 100 7.69 -7.75 1.78
C PHE A 100 7.81 -9.14 2.39
N TYR A 101 7.69 -10.19 1.57
CA TYR A 101 7.68 -11.57 2.06
C TYR A 101 8.79 -12.45 1.49
N GLY A 102 9.61 -11.96 0.55
CA GLY A 102 10.71 -12.71 -0.06
C GLY A 102 10.27 -13.92 -0.90
N ASP A 103 9.00 -13.98 -1.30
CA ASP A 103 8.49 -15.01 -2.22
C ASP A 103 7.28 -14.44 -2.99
N PRO A 104 7.29 -14.42 -4.34
CA PRO A 104 6.23 -13.78 -5.10
C PRO A 104 4.94 -14.61 -5.06
N ARG A 105 5.01 -15.89 -4.69
CA ARG A 105 3.84 -16.76 -4.53
C ARG A 105 2.98 -16.36 -3.34
N ARG A 106 3.50 -15.54 -2.42
CA ARG A 106 2.78 -15.00 -1.27
C ARG A 106 1.90 -13.79 -1.60
N ALA A 107 1.88 -13.36 -2.86
CA ALA A 107 1.01 -12.30 -3.38
C ALA A 107 -0.47 -12.48 -3.01
N PHE A 108 -0.95 -13.72 -2.89
CA PHE A 108 -2.32 -13.99 -2.48
C PHE A 108 -2.69 -13.34 -1.14
N LEU A 109 -1.74 -13.23 -0.20
CA LEU A 109 -1.99 -12.65 1.11
C LEU A 109 -2.24 -11.15 1.00
N LEU A 110 -1.46 -10.43 0.17
CA LEU A 110 -1.69 -9.01 -0.12
C LEU A 110 -3.03 -8.83 -0.82
N ILE A 111 -3.35 -9.66 -1.82
CA ILE A 111 -4.62 -9.59 -2.54
C ILE A 111 -5.79 -9.75 -1.57
N ASP A 112 -5.78 -10.82 -0.75
CA ASP A 112 -6.87 -11.13 0.17
C ASP A 112 -7.01 -10.05 1.26
N ALA A 113 -5.91 -9.57 1.84
CA ALA A 113 -5.90 -8.51 2.87
C ALA A 113 -6.37 -7.13 2.37
N ASN A 114 -6.35 -6.93 1.06
CA ASN A 114 -6.72 -5.66 0.42
C ASN A 114 -8.01 -5.77 -0.40
N HIS A 115 -8.79 -6.83 -0.21
CA HIS A 115 -10.01 -7.10 -0.99
C HIS A 115 -9.79 -7.04 -2.52
N GLY A 116 -8.57 -7.33 -2.95
CA GLY A 116 -8.14 -7.26 -4.33
C GLY A 116 -8.55 -8.48 -5.14
N SER A 117 -8.15 -8.48 -6.41
CA SER A 117 -8.33 -9.60 -7.33
C SER A 117 -7.01 -10.03 -7.93
N ALA A 118 -6.81 -11.34 -8.08
CA ALA A 118 -5.63 -11.89 -8.75
C ALA A 118 -5.58 -11.58 -10.26
N ARG A 119 -6.67 -11.08 -10.84
CA ARG A 119 -6.76 -10.71 -12.26
C ARG A 119 -6.31 -9.28 -12.54
N THR A 120 -6.17 -8.46 -11.51
CA THR A 120 -5.88 -7.02 -11.62
C THR A 120 -4.70 -6.67 -10.74
N GLN A 121 -3.88 -5.70 -11.15
CA GLN A 121 -2.77 -5.21 -10.33
C GLN A 121 -3.27 -4.22 -9.25
N PRO A 122 -2.48 -3.99 -8.19
CA PRO A 122 -2.82 -2.96 -7.21
C PRO A 122 -2.92 -1.60 -7.90
N SER A 123 -3.86 -0.78 -7.44
CA SER A 123 -4.10 0.53 -8.04
C SER A 123 -3.04 1.51 -7.56
N VAL A 124 -2.38 2.20 -8.49
CA VAL A 124 -1.39 3.25 -8.16
C VAL A 124 -2.01 4.30 -7.23
N GLY A 125 -1.26 4.70 -6.22
CA GLY A 125 -1.69 5.63 -5.18
C GLY A 125 -2.61 5.02 -4.11
N GLY A 126 -3.07 3.77 -4.29
CA GLY A 126 -3.80 3.03 -3.26
C GLY A 126 -2.92 2.70 -2.07
N GLU A 127 -3.47 2.75 -0.86
CA GLU A 127 -2.77 2.36 0.36
C GLU A 127 -3.12 0.91 0.75
N LEU A 128 -2.12 0.05 0.65
CA LEU A 128 -2.25 -1.38 0.91
C LEU A 128 -1.88 -1.70 2.35
N LEU A 129 -2.74 -2.47 3.02
CA LEU A 129 -2.38 -3.19 4.23
C LEU A 129 -1.40 -4.30 3.86
N VAL A 130 -0.25 -4.29 4.51
CA VAL A 130 0.78 -5.32 4.41
C VAL A 130 0.80 -6.10 5.72
N PRO A 131 0.19 -7.31 5.75
CA PRO A 131 0.23 -8.17 6.93
C PRO A 131 1.65 -8.44 7.42
N TYR A 132 1.84 -8.41 8.74
CA TYR A 132 3.13 -8.62 9.38
C TYR A 132 3.50 -10.12 9.43
N PRO A 133 4.63 -10.56 8.87
CA PRO A 133 5.02 -11.96 8.86
C PRO A 133 5.74 -12.35 10.17
N LEU A 134 5.00 -12.48 11.27
CA LEU A 134 5.52 -12.82 12.60
C LEU A 134 6.39 -14.08 12.56
N ARG A 135 7.58 -14.01 13.14
CA ARG A 135 8.51 -15.14 13.18
C ARG A 135 8.23 -16.00 14.41
N PHE A 136 7.61 -17.15 14.20
CA PHE A 136 7.33 -18.12 15.26
C PHE A 136 8.34 -19.28 15.22
N VAL A 137 9.03 -19.53 16.33
CA VAL A 137 9.95 -20.67 16.47
C VAL A 137 9.20 -21.84 17.08
N ALA A 138 8.95 -22.89 16.30
CA ALA A 138 8.16 -24.02 16.74
C ALA A 138 8.81 -24.82 17.89
N GLY A 139 8.02 -25.12 18.91
CA GLY A 139 8.32 -26.06 19.98
C GLY A 139 8.11 -27.52 19.57
N GLN A 140 8.31 -28.42 20.53
CA GLN A 140 8.29 -29.87 20.26
C GLN A 140 6.90 -30.44 19.95
N ASN A 141 5.83 -29.77 20.42
CA ASN A 141 4.45 -30.22 20.29
C ASN A 141 3.58 -29.24 19.48
N ASP A 142 4.19 -28.28 18.78
CA ASP A 142 3.43 -27.30 18.01
C ASP A 142 2.81 -27.91 16.76
N THR A 143 1.54 -27.57 16.56
CA THR A 143 0.78 -27.94 15.37
C THR A 143 0.28 -26.68 14.68
N ALA A 144 0.01 -26.76 13.38
CA ALA A 144 -0.60 -25.64 12.67
C ALA A 144 -1.92 -25.18 13.31
N LYS A 145 -2.68 -26.13 13.89
CA LYS A 145 -3.92 -25.82 14.62
C LYS A 145 -3.65 -25.03 15.91
N HIS A 146 -2.63 -25.42 16.68
CA HIS A 146 -2.24 -24.69 17.88
C HIS A 146 -1.83 -23.25 17.52
N ILE A 147 -0.95 -23.08 16.53
CA ILE A 147 -0.52 -21.76 16.05
C ILE A 147 -1.72 -20.89 15.64
N VAL A 148 -2.70 -21.50 14.96
CA VAL A 148 -3.92 -20.79 14.55
C VAL A 148 -4.80 -20.38 15.73
N GLN A 149 -4.84 -21.18 16.79
CA GLN A 149 -5.56 -20.85 18.03
C GLN A 149 -4.85 -19.79 18.86
N THR A 150 -3.52 -19.73 18.80
CA THR A 150 -2.71 -18.75 19.54
C THR A 150 -2.75 -17.36 18.89
N PHE A 151 -2.61 -17.29 17.57
CA PHE A 151 -2.39 -16.02 16.86
C PHE A 151 -3.56 -15.54 15.99
N TYR A 152 -4.60 -16.36 15.82
CA TYR A 152 -5.80 -16.01 15.05
C TYR A 152 -7.07 -16.40 15.82
N ASP A 153 -8.21 -16.34 15.13
CA ASP A 153 -9.53 -16.72 15.62
C ASP A 153 -9.78 -18.24 15.67
N GLY A 154 -8.78 -19.09 15.39
CA GLY A 154 -8.98 -20.54 15.35
C GLY A 154 -9.66 -21.06 14.07
N SER A 155 -9.98 -20.20 13.09
CA SER A 155 -10.81 -20.57 11.94
C SER A 155 -10.10 -21.46 10.92
N LYS A 156 -10.91 -22.20 10.13
CA LYS A 156 -10.41 -22.96 8.98
C LYS A 156 -9.79 -22.05 7.92
N ALA A 157 -10.27 -20.81 7.79
CA ALA A 157 -9.72 -19.82 6.88
C ALA A 157 -8.29 -19.44 7.31
N ALA A 158 -8.09 -19.12 8.60
CA ALA A 158 -6.77 -18.85 9.15
C ALA A 158 -5.80 -20.02 8.97
N LEU A 159 -6.26 -21.26 9.19
CA LEU A 159 -5.45 -22.46 8.93
C LEU A 159 -5.05 -22.60 7.46
N LYS A 160 -5.96 -22.33 6.53
CA LYS A 160 -5.68 -22.35 5.08
C LYS A 160 -4.66 -21.27 4.71
N THR A 161 -4.81 -20.05 5.24
CA THR A 161 -3.88 -18.94 5.01
C THR A 161 -2.49 -19.29 5.54
N LEU A 162 -2.39 -19.73 6.78
CA LEU A 162 -1.13 -20.13 7.42
C LEU A 162 -0.44 -21.25 6.61
N THR A 163 -1.20 -22.28 6.22
CA THR A 163 -0.70 -23.40 5.40
C THR A 163 -0.19 -22.93 4.05
N ARG A 164 -0.98 -22.13 3.32
CA ARG A 164 -0.60 -21.63 1.99
C ARG A 164 0.62 -20.71 2.05
N PHE A 165 0.74 -19.89 3.09
CA PHE A 165 1.84 -18.93 3.25
C PHE A 165 3.19 -19.60 3.51
N ASN A 166 3.20 -20.72 4.24
CA ASN A 166 4.41 -21.46 4.58
C ASN A 166 4.67 -22.66 3.65
N GLY A 167 3.67 -23.08 2.87
CA GLY A 167 3.77 -24.20 1.95
C GLY A 167 4.10 -25.52 2.68
N SER A 168 5.02 -26.30 2.11
CA SER A 168 5.42 -27.60 2.64
C SER A 168 6.03 -27.54 4.05
N ARG A 169 6.53 -26.37 4.48
CA ARG A 169 7.10 -26.19 5.84
C ARG A 169 6.09 -26.52 6.95
N LEU A 170 4.79 -26.39 6.72
CA LEU A 170 3.78 -26.73 7.73
C LEU A 170 3.28 -28.18 7.67
N SER A 171 3.76 -28.98 6.71
CA SER A 171 3.34 -30.38 6.60
C SER A 171 3.90 -31.27 7.73
N LYS A 172 5.11 -30.95 8.22
CA LYS A 172 5.78 -31.62 9.34
C LYS A 172 6.56 -30.58 10.13
N ILE A 173 5.96 -30.06 11.20
CA ILE A 173 6.60 -29.06 12.06
C ILE A 173 7.66 -29.75 12.92
N GLN A 174 8.89 -29.23 12.88
CA GLN A 174 10.00 -29.68 13.72
C GLN A 174 10.32 -28.64 14.79
N ARG A 175 10.86 -29.09 15.93
CA ARG A 175 11.37 -28.20 16.97
C ARG A 175 12.47 -27.28 16.40
N GLY A 176 12.39 -26.00 16.72
CA GLY A 176 13.31 -24.95 16.26
C GLY A 176 13.02 -24.44 14.84
N GLN A 177 12.04 -25.02 14.14
CA GLN A 177 11.66 -24.56 12.81
C GLN A 177 11.00 -23.18 12.88
N ILE A 178 11.40 -22.28 11.98
CA ILE A 178 10.75 -20.98 11.82
C ILE A 178 9.52 -21.12 10.94
N ILE A 179 8.38 -20.70 11.48
CA ILE A 179 7.10 -20.58 10.80
C ILE A 179 6.77 -19.10 10.73
N LEU A 180 6.36 -18.62 9.55
CA LEU A 180 5.92 -17.24 9.39
C LEU A 180 4.40 -17.18 9.57
N VAL A 181 3.95 -16.41 10.53
CA VAL A 181 2.54 -16.25 10.88
C VAL A 181 2.09 -14.88 10.36
N PRO A 182 1.40 -14.80 9.21
CA PRO A 182 0.97 -13.52 8.67
C PRO A 182 -0.18 -12.92 9.49
N LEU A 183 0.08 -11.84 10.21
CA LEU A 183 -0.90 -11.13 11.05
C LEU A 183 -1.45 -9.91 10.32
N LEU A 184 -2.77 -9.86 10.17
CA LEU A 184 -3.48 -8.79 9.46
C LEU A 184 -4.03 -7.72 10.40
N ASP A 185 -4.18 -8.07 11.68
CA ASP A 185 -4.89 -7.29 12.69
C ASP A 185 -3.96 -6.72 13.77
N LEU A 186 -2.65 -6.71 13.50
CA LEU A 186 -1.64 -6.18 14.41
C LEU A 186 -1.46 -4.67 14.25
N ALA A 187 -2.57 -3.93 14.38
CA ALA A 187 -2.55 -2.48 14.38
C ALA A 187 -2.12 -1.96 15.75
N LEU A 188 -1.42 -0.82 15.77
CA LEU A 188 -1.10 -0.12 17.01
C LEU A 188 -2.35 0.56 17.59
N SER A 189 -2.49 0.54 18.90
CA SER A 189 -3.43 1.39 19.64
C SER A 189 -3.04 2.86 19.47
N GLU A 190 -3.95 3.78 19.76
CA GLU A 190 -3.65 5.23 19.74
C GLU A 190 -2.50 5.59 20.68
N GLU A 191 -2.45 4.98 21.88
CA GLU A 191 -1.33 5.15 22.80
C GLU A 191 -0.03 4.58 22.21
N GLY A 192 -0.09 3.41 21.58
CA GLY A 192 1.04 2.78 20.92
C GLY A 192 1.61 3.64 19.80
N LYS A 193 0.75 4.17 18.92
CA LYS A 193 1.12 5.07 17.83
C LYS A 193 1.87 6.29 18.36
N HIS A 194 1.27 7.02 19.30
CA HIS A 194 1.90 8.21 19.88
C HIS A 194 3.28 7.96 20.48
N ARG A 195 3.49 6.79 21.09
CA ARG A 195 4.79 6.43 21.66
C ARG A 195 5.84 6.13 20.60
N VAL A 196 5.45 5.42 19.54
CA VAL A 196 6.35 5.15 18.41
C VAL A 196 6.70 6.46 17.72
N GLU A 197 5.72 7.32 17.45
CA GLU A 197 5.92 8.64 16.84
C GLU A 197 6.83 9.54 17.67
N ALA A 198 6.61 9.61 18.98
CA ALA A 198 7.44 10.39 19.89
C ALA A 198 8.91 9.94 19.90
N THR A 199 9.16 8.66 19.63
CA THR A 199 10.52 8.11 19.62
C THR A 199 11.18 8.22 18.25
N LEU A 200 10.42 8.00 17.17
CA LEU A 200 10.93 8.09 15.80
C LEU A 200 11.01 9.54 15.30
N GLY A 201 10.29 10.48 15.92
CA GLY A 201 10.18 11.87 15.46
C GLY A 201 9.48 11.99 14.11
N GLN A 202 8.68 10.99 13.74
CA GLN A 202 7.94 10.91 12.49
C GLN A 202 6.52 10.46 12.80
N GLU A 203 5.55 11.10 12.15
CA GLU A 203 4.14 10.70 12.20
C GLU A 203 3.98 9.33 11.53
N LEU A 204 3.28 8.41 12.18
CA LEU A 204 3.00 7.11 11.60
C LEU A 204 1.80 7.26 10.67
N GLU A 205 2.07 7.68 9.44
CA GLU A 205 1.08 7.61 8.38
C GLU A 205 0.75 6.14 8.10
N GLY A 206 -0.47 5.71 8.40
CA GLY A 206 -0.88 4.34 8.12
C GLY A 206 -2.34 4.08 8.43
N GLY A 207 -3.13 3.75 7.41
CA GLY A 207 -4.50 3.32 7.53
C GLY A 207 -5.53 4.43 7.40
N GLU A 208 -5.18 5.70 7.61
CA GLU A 208 -6.12 6.81 7.40
C GLU A 208 -6.44 7.03 5.92
N VAL A 209 -5.41 7.00 5.07
CA VAL A 209 -5.58 7.09 3.61
C VAL A 209 -6.40 5.90 3.13
N ARG A 210 -6.07 4.70 3.61
CA ARG A 210 -6.86 3.51 3.36
C ARG A 210 -8.31 3.68 3.81
N ALA A 211 -8.58 4.20 5.01
CA ALA A 211 -9.94 4.40 5.49
C ALA A 211 -10.74 5.38 4.62
N LEU A 212 -10.09 6.45 4.13
CA LEU A 212 -10.69 7.37 3.16
C LEU A 212 -10.97 6.68 1.81
N GLN A 213 -10.06 5.81 1.36
CA GLN A 213 -10.23 5.03 0.13
C GLN A 213 -11.34 3.99 0.28
N GLU A 214 -11.44 3.30 1.42
CA GLU A 214 -12.52 2.35 1.71
C GLU A 214 -13.88 3.05 1.79
N TRP A 215 -13.93 4.25 2.39
CA TRP A 215 -15.12 5.10 2.34
C TRP A 215 -15.50 5.46 0.89
N ALA A 216 -14.53 5.83 0.06
CA ALA A 216 -14.79 6.13 -1.34
C ALA A 216 -15.32 4.90 -2.09
N ASP A 217 -14.80 3.69 -1.83
CA ASP A 217 -15.29 2.45 -2.43
C ASP A 217 -16.76 2.14 -2.07
N GLN A 218 -17.21 2.55 -0.88
CA GLN A 218 -18.61 2.41 -0.47
C GLN A 218 -19.53 3.43 -1.17
N GLU A 219 -19.03 4.63 -1.45
CA GLU A 219 -19.81 5.72 -2.03
C GLU A 219 -19.84 5.71 -3.56
N ILE A 220 -18.75 5.30 -4.22
CA ILE A 220 -18.61 5.28 -5.69
C ILE A 220 -19.76 4.54 -6.39
N PRO A 221 -20.27 3.37 -5.91
CA PRO A 221 -21.40 2.69 -6.54
C PRO A 221 -22.66 3.56 -6.67
N LYS A 222 -22.86 4.54 -5.77
CA LYS A 222 -24.01 5.46 -5.83
C LYS A 222 -23.97 6.37 -7.06
N LEU A 223 -22.79 6.67 -7.61
CA LEU A 223 -22.67 7.43 -8.86
C LEU A 223 -23.41 6.72 -10.00
N GLY A 224 -23.23 5.41 -10.12
CA GLY A 224 -23.94 4.60 -11.12
C GLY A 224 -25.45 4.55 -10.89
N THR A 225 -25.89 4.53 -9.63
CA THR A 225 -27.32 4.61 -9.27
C THR A 225 -27.92 5.95 -9.70
N TYR A 226 -27.26 7.07 -9.39
CA TYR A 226 -27.72 8.39 -9.80
C TYR A 226 -27.83 8.54 -11.31
N GLN A 227 -26.89 7.98 -12.08
CA GLN A 227 -26.97 7.97 -13.54
C GLN A 227 -28.18 7.21 -14.06
N LYS A 228 -28.45 6.01 -13.51
CA LYS A 228 -29.61 5.19 -13.90
C LYS A 228 -30.94 5.88 -13.56
N GLU A 229 -30.97 6.65 -12.48
CA GLU A 229 -32.13 7.42 -12.05
C GLU A 229 -32.27 8.79 -12.76
N GLY A 230 -31.30 9.18 -13.60
CA GLY A 230 -31.28 10.50 -14.25
C GLY A 230 -30.93 11.67 -13.34
N LYS A 231 -30.43 11.40 -12.12
CA LYS A 231 -30.03 12.39 -11.11
C LYS A 231 -28.60 12.89 -11.35
N PHE A 232 -28.39 13.54 -12.49
CA PHE A 232 -27.04 13.89 -12.95
C PHE A 232 -26.39 15.02 -12.12
N ALA A 233 -27.18 15.94 -11.55
CA ALA A 233 -26.64 17.00 -10.68
C ALA A 233 -26.11 16.44 -9.36
N GLU A 234 -26.82 15.46 -8.78
CA GLU A 234 -26.43 14.73 -7.58
C GLU A 234 -25.18 13.87 -7.84
N CYS A 235 -25.11 13.24 -9.02
CA CYS A 235 -23.93 12.51 -9.47
C CYS A 235 -22.68 13.41 -9.48
N VAL A 236 -22.76 14.61 -10.07
CA VAL A 236 -21.65 15.57 -10.09
C VAL A 236 -21.28 16.03 -8.69
N THR A 237 -22.29 16.32 -7.84
CA THR A 237 -22.07 16.76 -6.46
C THR A 237 -21.31 15.70 -5.64
N LEU A 238 -21.74 14.44 -5.72
CA LEU A 238 -21.07 13.34 -5.02
C LEU A 238 -19.65 13.10 -5.57
N ALA A 239 -19.48 13.10 -6.90
CA ALA A 239 -18.18 12.92 -7.53
C ALA A 239 -17.17 13.99 -7.08
N ASN A 240 -17.56 15.27 -7.05
CA ASN A 240 -16.70 16.35 -6.59
C ASN A 240 -16.36 16.23 -5.10
N ARG A 241 -17.32 15.79 -4.27
CA ARG A 241 -17.06 15.51 -2.85
C ARG A 241 -16.01 14.40 -2.69
N LEU A 242 -16.13 13.31 -3.45
CA LEU A 242 -15.18 12.20 -3.42
C LEU A 242 -13.77 12.68 -3.81
N MET A 243 -13.64 13.41 -4.91
CA MET A 243 -12.35 13.95 -5.37
C MET A 243 -11.74 14.99 -4.42
N GLY A 244 -12.58 15.71 -3.66
CA GLY A 244 -12.13 16.68 -2.66
C GLY A 244 -11.28 16.08 -1.53
N THR A 245 -11.32 14.75 -1.33
CA THR A 245 -10.46 14.05 -0.36
C THR A 245 -8.98 13.98 -0.76
N GLN A 246 -8.66 14.17 -2.06
CA GLN A 246 -7.31 14.14 -2.66
C GLN A 246 -6.49 12.85 -2.48
N LYS A 247 -6.95 11.88 -1.70
CA LYS A 247 -6.24 10.66 -1.32
C LYS A 247 -6.83 9.39 -1.97
N LEU A 248 -7.32 9.52 -3.21
CA LEU A 248 -7.95 8.42 -3.96
C LEU A 248 -6.93 7.59 -4.76
N ALA A 249 -7.21 6.30 -4.91
CA ALA A 249 -6.47 5.42 -5.80
C ALA A 249 -6.80 5.70 -7.28
N ALA A 250 -5.87 5.42 -8.20
CA ALA A 250 -6.05 5.70 -9.63
C ALA A 250 -7.35 5.10 -10.20
N THR A 251 -7.68 3.85 -9.89
CA THR A 251 -8.90 3.18 -10.34
C THR A 251 -10.19 3.85 -9.84
N GLN A 252 -10.15 4.40 -8.61
CA GLN A 252 -11.27 5.16 -8.06
C GLN A 252 -11.46 6.47 -8.84
N ILE A 253 -10.36 7.20 -9.09
CA ILE A 253 -10.38 8.43 -9.89
C ILE A 253 -10.91 8.15 -11.29
N VAL A 254 -10.44 7.09 -11.96
CA VAL A 254 -10.95 6.67 -13.29
C VAL A 254 -12.46 6.44 -13.25
N THR A 255 -12.95 5.73 -12.23
CA THR A 255 -14.38 5.43 -12.10
C THR A 255 -15.21 6.69 -11.88
N ILE A 256 -14.74 7.61 -11.04
CA ILE A 256 -15.39 8.89 -10.77
C ILE A 256 -15.39 9.78 -12.02
N GLN A 257 -14.26 9.89 -12.70
CA GLN A 257 -14.11 10.69 -13.92
C GLN A 257 -14.96 10.16 -15.06
N ARG A 258 -15.04 8.83 -15.24
CA ARG A 258 -15.98 8.21 -16.16
C ARG A 258 -17.42 8.58 -15.80
N ALA A 259 -17.77 8.55 -14.51
CA ALA A 259 -19.12 8.90 -14.08
C ALA A 259 -19.46 10.38 -14.33
N LEU A 260 -18.51 11.28 -14.09
CA LEU A 260 -18.62 12.71 -14.41
C LEU A 260 -18.79 12.95 -15.92
N GLY A 261 -18.01 12.27 -16.75
CA GLY A 261 -18.14 12.36 -18.21
C GLY A 261 -19.56 12.06 -18.70
N HIS A 262 -20.17 10.99 -18.20
CA HIS A 262 -21.57 10.67 -18.50
C HIS A 262 -22.55 11.73 -17.97
N ALA A 263 -22.38 12.19 -16.73
CA ALA A 263 -23.26 13.17 -16.11
C ALA A 263 -23.21 14.53 -16.81
N TYR A 264 -22.01 15.01 -17.17
CA TYR A 264 -21.84 16.28 -17.87
C TYR A 264 -22.46 16.28 -19.27
N VAL A 265 -22.38 15.17 -20.01
CA VAL A 265 -23.11 15.04 -21.29
C VAL A 265 -24.60 15.18 -21.09
N ALA A 266 -25.17 14.51 -20.09
CA ALA A 266 -26.59 14.60 -19.78
C ALA A 266 -27.03 16.00 -19.34
N LEU A 267 -26.13 16.76 -18.71
CA LEU A 267 -26.34 18.15 -18.31
C LEU A 267 -26.05 19.17 -19.44
N GLY A 268 -25.75 18.72 -20.66
CA GLY A 268 -25.47 19.60 -21.80
C GLY A 268 -24.12 20.31 -21.74
N ARG A 269 -23.15 19.74 -21.02
CA ARG A 269 -21.77 20.23 -20.85
C ARG A 269 -20.75 19.28 -21.50
N PRO A 270 -20.72 19.18 -22.83
CA PRO A 270 -19.82 18.25 -23.54
C PRO A 270 -18.34 18.61 -23.38
N ASP A 271 -18.03 19.89 -23.11
CA ASP A 271 -16.70 20.42 -22.79
C ASP A 271 -16.13 19.76 -21.53
N LEU A 272 -16.85 19.86 -20.40
CA LEU A 272 -16.44 19.27 -19.13
C LEU A 272 -16.44 17.74 -19.19
N ALA A 273 -17.35 17.16 -19.98
CA ALA A 273 -17.36 15.72 -20.20
C ALA A 273 -16.09 15.24 -20.90
N ALA A 274 -15.65 15.93 -21.96
CA ALA A 274 -14.42 15.58 -22.68
C ALA A 274 -13.19 15.68 -21.77
N GLU A 275 -13.12 16.72 -20.91
CA GLU A 275 -12.07 16.85 -19.90
C GLU A 275 -12.06 15.69 -18.90
N SER A 276 -13.25 15.30 -18.41
CA SER A 276 -13.39 14.18 -17.46
C SER A 276 -12.92 12.87 -18.10
N PHE A 277 -13.30 12.60 -19.35
CA PHE A 277 -12.84 11.41 -20.08
C PHE A 277 -11.35 11.45 -20.38
N ARG A 278 -10.78 12.63 -20.68
CA ARG A 278 -9.33 12.81 -20.86
C ARG A 278 -8.56 12.42 -19.60
N GLU A 279 -8.99 12.88 -18.43
CA GLU A 279 -8.34 12.52 -17.16
C GLU A 279 -8.46 11.02 -16.84
N ALA A 280 -9.62 10.42 -17.10
CA ALA A 280 -9.79 8.98 -16.95
C ALA A 280 -8.85 8.19 -17.88
N LEU A 281 -8.71 8.61 -19.15
CA LEU A 281 -7.82 7.99 -20.13
C LEU A 281 -6.33 8.18 -19.79
N ARG A 282 -5.96 9.31 -19.19
CA ARG A 282 -4.59 9.55 -18.74
C ARG A 282 -4.14 8.54 -17.69
N LEU A 283 -5.06 8.15 -16.80
CA LEU A 283 -4.81 7.15 -15.75
C LEU A 283 -5.00 5.72 -16.25
N GLN A 284 -5.93 5.50 -17.18
CA GLN A 284 -6.22 4.20 -17.78
C GLN A 284 -6.33 4.31 -19.31
N PRO A 285 -5.20 4.21 -20.04
CA PRO A 285 -5.17 4.40 -21.50
C PRO A 285 -5.97 3.36 -22.30
N ASP A 286 -6.16 2.15 -21.74
CA ASP A 286 -6.92 1.06 -22.35
C ASP A 286 -8.43 1.10 -22.02
N MET A 287 -8.87 2.08 -21.22
CA MET A 287 -10.28 2.27 -20.88
C MET A 287 -11.09 2.46 -22.15
N SER A 288 -12.16 1.67 -22.33
CA SER A 288 -13.12 1.79 -23.43
C SER A 288 -14.56 1.85 -22.91
N LEU A 289 -15.42 2.52 -23.68
CA LEU A 289 -16.86 2.56 -23.43
C LEU A 289 -17.59 1.59 -24.37
N GLY A 290 -18.49 0.78 -23.83
CA GLY A 290 -19.28 -0.18 -24.61
C GLY A 290 -20.23 0.54 -25.57
N PRO A 291 -20.09 0.42 -26.91
CA PRO A 291 -20.89 1.21 -27.86
C PRO A 291 -22.39 0.89 -27.85
N ARG A 292 -22.75 -0.32 -27.38
CA ARG A 292 -24.15 -0.77 -27.27
C ARG A 292 -24.85 -0.25 -26.02
N GLU A 293 -24.08 0.08 -24.99
CA GLU A 293 -24.58 0.48 -23.67
C GLU A 293 -24.43 1.98 -23.43
N THR A 294 -23.74 2.68 -24.34
CA THR A 294 -23.37 4.09 -24.21
C THR A 294 -24.03 4.92 -25.30
N SER A 295 -24.65 6.04 -24.91
CA SER A 295 -25.29 6.98 -25.85
C SER A 295 -24.29 7.51 -26.90
N PRO A 296 -24.71 7.73 -28.16
CA PRO A 296 -23.88 8.37 -29.18
C PRO A 296 -23.33 9.75 -28.78
N THR A 297 -24.06 10.51 -27.95
CA THR A 297 -23.58 11.80 -27.43
C THR A 297 -22.41 11.62 -26.46
N VAL A 298 -22.45 10.58 -25.62
CA VAL A 298 -21.39 10.25 -24.68
C VAL A 298 -20.15 9.73 -25.41
N LEU A 299 -20.34 8.86 -26.41
CA LEU A 299 -19.24 8.38 -27.25
C LEU A 299 -18.52 9.54 -27.96
N ARG A 300 -19.25 10.54 -28.45
CA ARG A 300 -18.64 11.75 -29.04
C ARG A 300 -17.79 12.53 -28.04
N ALA A 301 -18.26 12.73 -26.81
CA ALA A 301 -17.49 13.42 -25.77
C ALA A 301 -16.25 12.62 -25.37
N TYR A 302 -16.37 11.29 -25.29
CA TYR A 302 -15.24 10.40 -25.00
C TYR A 302 -14.18 10.43 -26.12
N GLU A 303 -14.58 10.40 -27.39
CA GLU A 303 -13.66 10.57 -28.52
C GLU A 303 -13.00 11.97 -28.54
N ALA A 304 -13.73 13.02 -28.17
CA ALA A 304 -13.14 14.34 -27.98
C ALA A 304 -12.07 14.35 -26.87
N GLY A 305 -12.33 13.67 -25.74
CA GLY A 305 -11.35 13.50 -24.66
C GLY A 305 -10.08 12.77 -25.11
N LYS A 306 -10.20 11.72 -25.92
CA LYS A 306 -9.04 11.05 -26.56
C LYS A 306 -8.22 12.00 -27.43
N GLN A 307 -8.89 12.79 -28.27
CA GLN A 307 -8.22 13.75 -29.15
C GLN A 307 -7.47 14.82 -28.35
N MET A 308 -8.05 15.29 -27.23
CA MET A 308 -7.37 16.22 -26.34
C MET A 308 -6.10 15.61 -25.74
N LEU A 309 -6.16 14.37 -25.25
CA LEU A 309 -5.00 13.66 -24.71
C LEU A 309 -3.90 13.49 -25.77
N ALA A 310 -4.28 13.11 -27.00
CA ALA A 310 -3.34 12.94 -28.10
C ALA A 310 -2.66 14.27 -28.50
N LYS A 311 -3.43 15.37 -28.52
CA LYS A 311 -2.90 16.71 -28.79
C LYS A 311 -1.93 17.16 -27.70
N GLU A 312 -2.25 16.90 -26.44
CA GLU A 312 -1.39 17.19 -25.29
C GLU A 312 -0.05 16.45 -25.39
N ALA A 313 -0.09 15.15 -25.71
CA ALA A 313 1.11 14.35 -25.92
C ALA A 313 1.98 14.87 -27.09
N ALA A 314 1.35 15.27 -28.21
CA ALA A 314 2.07 15.83 -29.36
C ALA A 314 2.73 17.19 -29.04
N ILE A 315 2.13 18.00 -28.17
CA ILE A 315 2.72 19.27 -27.72
C ILE A 315 3.95 19.02 -26.84
N LEU A 316 3.88 18.03 -25.94
CA LEU A 316 5.01 17.64 -25.07
C LEU A 316 6.19 17.12 -25.89
N ASP A 317 5.94 16.26 -26.87
CA ASP A 317 6.96 15.72 -27.79
C ASP A 317 7.63 16.83 -28.63
N ALA A 318 6.84 17.81 -29.09
CA ALA A 318 7.37 18.97 -29.83
C ALA A 318 8.14 19.97 -28.94
N ALA A 319 8.04 19.87 -27.62
CA ALA A 319 8.69 20.76 -26.65
C ALA A 319 9.99 20.17 -26.06
N GLU A 320 10.31 18.91 -26.31
CA GLU A 320 11.62 18.36 -25.94
C GLU A 320 12.71 18.99 -26.83
N PRO A 321 13.75 19.62 -26.24
CA PRO A 321 14.84 20.20 -27.02
C PRO A 321 15.58 19.07 -27.73
N VAL A 322 15.58 19.12 -29.07
CA VAL A 322 16.47 18.30 -29.91
C VAL A 322 17.90 18.51 -29.40
N GLU A 323 18.51 17.47 -28.84
CA GLU A 323 19.94 17.49 -28.51
C GLU A 323 20.70 17.99 -29.75
N GLU A 324 21.34 19.16 -29.64
CA GLU A 324 22.16 19.70 -30.71
C GLU A 324 23.20 18.64 -31.10
N PRO A 325 23.33 18.28 -32.38
CA PRO A 325 24.34 17.34 -32.80
C PRO A 325 25.71 17.90 -32.41
N SER A 326 26.47 17.13 -31.63
CA SER A 326 27.85 17.44 -31.24
C SER A 326 28.64 17.84 -32.49
N ALA A 327 29.03 19.11 -32.54
CA ALA A 327 29.93 19.62 -33.56
C ALA A 327 31.33 19.03 -33.31
N ASP A 328 31.66 18.00 -34.08
CA ASP A 328 33.04 17.55 -34.32
C ASP A 328 33.77 18.52 -35.25
#